data_AF-X6C5J6-F1
#
_entry.id   AF-X6C5J6-F1
#
_cell.length_a   1.000
_cell.length_b   1.000
_cell.length_c   1.000
_cell.angle_alpha   90.00
_cell.angle_beta   90.00
_cell.angle_gamma   90.00
#
_symmetry.space_group_name_H-M   'P 1'
#
loop_
_entity.id
_entity.type
_entity.pdbx_description
1 polymer ?
#
loop_
_entity_poly.entity_id
_entity_poly.type
_entity_poly.pdbx_seq_one_letter_code
_entity_poly.pdbx_strand_id
1 'polypeptide(L)'
;MLVFDLKSVLTLASSRFVAGNFANSNQIPRDGDNQFDQLKFEHIYHDSAVSQDEMQHIHNMRMSEVVVPQRLSLATLNYVVCRTIHEERYLKRLLGPGAWNYNFAVEKGGSVFFRRGMFISELYTENGELHFEFRSPVSASKPQYEVKVTCGDQHFRYEIAPSRWRIPAIVNPNPNAIWKIEIEGCTAYEGVVPAAGPVVA
;
A
#
# COMPACT_ATOMS: atom_id res chain seq x y z
N MET A 1 2.08 -1.59 -2.28
CA MET A 1 2.50 -3.00 -2.20
C MET A 1 3.30 -3.35 -3.44
N LEU A 2 4.37 -4.13 -3.30
CA LEU A 2 5.14 -4.65 -4.44
C LEU A 2 4.67 -6.08 -4.73
N VAL A 3 4.37 -6.38 -6.00
CA VAL A 3 3.89 -7.69 -6.45
C VAL A 3 4.90 -8.27 -7.41
N PHE A 4 5.66 -9.24 -6.92
CA PHE A 4 6.68 -9.94 -7.69
C PHE A 4 6.11 -11.18 -8.37
N ASP A 5 6.67 -11.56 -9.52
CA ASP A 5 6.39 -12.83 -10.15
C ASP A 5 6.95 -13.98 -9.30
N LEU A 6 6.05 -14.68 -8.59
CA LEU A 6 6.44 -15.76 -7.68
C LEU A 6 7.26 -16.84 -8.37
N LYS A 7 6.92 -17.20 -9.61
CA LYS A 7 7.65 -18.23 -10.37
C LYS A 7 9.11 -17.82 -10.56
N SER A 8 9.34 -16.62 -11.08
CA SER A 8 10.70 -16.10 -11.27
C SER A 8 11.47 -16.02 -9.95
N VAL A 9 10.84 -15.56 -8.87
CA VAL A 9 11.47 -15.48 -7.54
C VAL A 9 11.85 -16.88 -7.02
N LEU A 10 10.93 -17.85 -7.08
CA LEU A 10 11.15 -19.22 -6.61
C LEU A 10 12.30 -19.91 -7.35
N THR A 11 12.46 -19.63 -8.64
CA THR A 11 13.51 -20.24 -9.48
C THR A 11 14.89 -19.59 -9.35
N LEU A 12 15.05 -18.53 -8.56
CA LEU A 12 16.37 -17.96 -8.29
C LEU A 12 17.24 -18.99 -7.55
N ALA A 13 18.50 -19.14 -7.96
CA ALA A 13 19.44 -20.05 -7.28
C ALA A 13 19.64 -19.73 -5.79
N SER A 14 19.50 -18.44 -5.42
CA SER A 14 19.57 -17.97 -4.03
C SER A 14 18.23 -18.07 -3.29
N SER A 15 17.15 -18.49 -3.96
CA SER A 15 15.84 -18.63 -3.33
C SER A 15 15.89 -19.73 -2.27
N ARG A 16 15.30 -19.44 -1.13
CA ARG A 16 15.10 -20.35 -0.01
C ARG A 16 13.62 -20.28 0.37
N PHE A 17 13.16 -21.22 1.16
CA PHE A 17 11.79 -21.19 1.67
C PHE A 17 11.74 -21.70 3.11
N VAL A 18 10.70 -21.28 3.80
CA VAL A 18 10.44 -21.64 5.19
C VAL A 18 9.01 -22.16 5.30
N ALA A 19 8.87 -23.32 5.92
CA ALA A 19 7.59 -23.93 6.24
C ALA A 19 7.08 -23.41 7.59
N GLY A 20 6.53 -22.20 7.58
CA GLY A 20 5.98 -21.56 8.77
C GLY A 20 6.50 -20.15 9.01
N ASN A 21 6.15 -19.57 10.15
CA ASN A 21 6.51 -18.20 10.49
C ASN A 21 8.03 -18.05 10.68
N PHE A 22 8.68 -17.36 9.74
CA PHE A 22 10.12 -17.14 9.75
C PHE A 22 10.60 -16.22 10.88
N ALA A 23 9.72 -15.35 11.42
CA ALA A 23 10.07 -14.50 12.56
C ALA A 23 10.24 -15.30 13.87
N ASN A 24 9.74 -16.53 13.92
CA ASN A 24 10.04 -17.44 15.02
C ASN A 24 11.44 -18.01 14.82
N SER A 25 12.33 -17.79 15.78
CA SER A 25 13.79 -18.06 15.72
C SER A 25 14.21 -19.50 15.42
N ASN A 26 13.27 -20.44 15.32
CA ASN A 26 13.54 -21.85 15.16
C ASN A 26 13.40 -22.33 13.69
N GLN A 27 12.99 -21.46 12.78
CA GLN A 27 12.83 -21.81 11.38
C GLN A 27 14.14 -21.62 10.59
N ILE A 28 14.56 -22.68 9.91
CA ILE A 28 15.77 -22.69 9.08
C ILE A 28 15.33 -22.63 7.61
N PRO A 29 15.75 -21.60 6.84
CA PRO A 29 15.49 -21.55 5.40
C PRO A 29 16.09 -22.76 4.69
N ARG A 30 15.30 -23.38 3.83
CA ARG A 30 15.65 -24.59 3.07
C ARG A 30 15.79 -24.29 1.58
N ASP A 31 16.54 -25.11 0.85
CA ASP A 31 16.67 -25.08 -0.60
C ASP A 31 16.46 -26.46 -1.24
N GLY A 32 16.30 -26.42 -2.56
CA GLY A 32 16.27 -27.60 -3.43
C GLY A 32 14.91 -28.27 -3.48
N ASP A 33 14.68 -28.97 -4.60
CA ASP A 33 13.40 -29.60 -4.93
C ASP A 33 12.97 -30.60 -3.85
N ASN A 34 13.89 -31.43 -3.36
CA ASN A 34 13.60 -32.42 -2.30
C ASN A 34 13.03 -31.81 -1.01
N GLN A 35 13.45 -30.59 -0.66
CA GLN A 35 12.93 -29.90 0.53
C GLN A 35 11.65 -29.14 0.19
N PHE A 36 11.50 -28.68 -1.05
CA PHE A 36 10.33 -27.95 -1.52
C PHE A 36 9.12 -28.89 -1.63
N ASP A 37 9.35 -30.12 -2.11
CA ASP A 37 8.35 -31.18 -2.20
C ASP A 37 7.84 -31.64 -0.83
N GLN A 38 8.53 -31.28 0.26
CA GLN A 38 8.06 -31.54 1.63
C GLN A 38 7.09 -30.47 2.14
N LEU A 39 6.88 -29.37 1.40
CA LEU A 39 5.90 -28.35 1.75
C LEU A 39 4.49 -28.91 1.63
N LYS A 40 3.74 -28.82 2.72
CA LYS A 40 2.33 -29.19 2.77
C LYS A 40 1.47 -28.03 2.29
N PHE A 41 1.32 -27.88 0.98
CA PHE A 41 0.57 -26.79 0.36
C PHE A 41 -0.90 -26.75 0.79
N GLU A 42 -1.48 -27.91 1.12
CA GLU A 42 -2.82 -28.03 1.70
C GLU A 42 -2.97 -27.32 3.05
N HIS A 43 -1.88 -27.18 3.81
CA HIS A 43 -1.84 -26.42 5.06
C HIS A 43 -1.49 -24.95 4.82
N ILE A 44 -0.59 -24.68 3.88
CA ILE A 44 -0.13 -23.32 3.53
C ILE A 44 -1.29 -22.49 2.94
N TYR A 45 -2.07 -23.10 2.04
CA TYR A 45 -3.21 -22.46 1.38
C TYR A 45 -4.56 -22.79 2.03
N HIS A 46 -4.54 -23.33 3.25
CA HIS A 46 -5.76 -23.70 3.95
C HIS A 46 -6.71 -22.49 4.13
N ASP A 47 -7.95 -22.63 3.68
CA ASP A 47 -8.96 -21.57 3.63
C ASP A 47 -10.29 -21.94 4.34
N SER A 48 -10.33 -23.08 5.00
CA SER A 48 -11.52 -23.63 5.66
C SER A 48 -11.46 -23.47 7.19
N ALA A 49 -12.56 -23.82 7.87
CA ALA A 49 -12.60 -23.82 9.33
C ALA A 49 -11.66 -24.90 9.90
N VAL A 50 -10.89 -24.52 10.91
CA VAL A 50 -9.91 -25.38 11.59
C VAL A 50 -10.38 -25.74 13.00
N SER A 51 -10.08 -26.97 13.42
CA SER A 51 -10.25 -27.41 14.80
C SER A 51 -9.35 -26.59 15.74
N GLN A 52 -9.69 -26.51 17.03
CA GLN A 52 -8.86 -25.78 18.00
C GLN A 52 -7.45 -26.38 18.11
N ASP A 53 -7.32 -27.70 18.01
CA ASP A 53 -6.06 -28.42 18.12
C ASP A 53 -5.12 -28.15 16.93
N GLU A 54 -5.66 -27.94 15.73
CA GLU A 54 -4.88 -27.69 14.51
C GLU A 54 -4.67 -26.20 14.21
N MET A 55 -5.43 -25.32 14.87
CA MET A 55 -5.46 -23.88 14.59
C MET A 55 -4.07 -23.25 14.61
N GLN A 56 -3.27 -23.53 15.65
CA GLN A 56 -1.93 -22.97 15.78
C GLN A 56 -0.98 -23.47 14.70
N HIS A 57 -1.09 -24.75 14.33
CA HIS A 57 -0.28 -25.36 13.28
C HIS A 57 -0.62 -24.76 11.91
N ILE A 58 -1.90 -24.74 11.55
CA ILE A 58 -2.35 -24.16 10.27
C ILE A 58 -2.03 -22.67 10.19
N HIS A 59 -2.25 -21.90 11.27
CA HIS A 59 -1.87 -20.49 11.30
C HIS A 59 -0.37 -20.31 11.06
N ASN A 60 0.49 -21.11 11.70
CA ASN A 60 1.91 -21.08 11.44
C ASN A 60 2.24 -21.43 9.99
N MET A 61 1.69 -22.52 9.44
CA MET A 61 1.93 -22.94 8.05
C MET A 61 1.51 -21.88 7.02
N ARG A 62 0.42 -21.15 7.26
CA ARG A 62 -0.03 -20.03 6.40
C ARG A 62 0.95 -18.84 6.39
N MET A 63 1.90 -18.80 7.32
CA MET A 63 2.99 -17.82 7.34
C MET A 63 4.26 -18.34 6.66
N SER A 64 4.17 -19.41 5.85
CA SER A 64 5.30 -19.88 5.04
C SER A 64 5.73 -18.81 4.03
N GLU A 65 7.04 -18.68 3.84
CA GLU A 65 7.64 -17.58 3.08
C GLU A 65 8.71 -18.09 2.11
N VAL A 66 8.89 -17.35 1.01
CA VAL A 66 10.05 -17.46 0.13
C VAL A 66 11.06 -16.40 0.55
N VAL A 67 12.28 -16.83 0.85
CA VAL A 67 13.36 -16.00 1.37
C VAL A 67 14.44 -15.85 0.31
N VAL A 68 14.76 -14.60 -0.04
CA VAL A 68 15.93 -14.28 -0.86
C VAL A 68 16.94 -13.57 0.05
N PRO A 69 18.04 -14.22 0.47
CA PRO A 69 18.86 -13.77 1.61
C PRO A 69 19.49 -12.38 1.49
N GLN A 70 19.66 -11.87 0.28
CA GLN A 70 20.31 -10.58 0.04
C GLN A 70 19.32 -9.54 -0.46
N ARG A 71 19.18 -9.43 -1.78
CA ARG A 71 18.35 -8.43 -2.44
C ARG A 71 17.55 -9.10 -3.52
N LEU A 72 16.27 -8.77 -3.60
CA LEU A 72 15.43 -9.16 -4.71
C LEU A 72 15.50 -8.09 -5.79
N SER A 73 15.83 -8.50 -7.02
CA SER A 73 15.86 -7.60 -8.17
C SER A 73 14.45 -7.10 -8.51
N LEU A 74 14.33 -5.84 -8.91
CA LEU A 74 13.08 -5.31 -9.46
C LEU A 74 12.76 -5.88 -10.85
N ALA A 75 13.65 -6.65 -11.47
CA ALA A 75 13.37 -7.33 -12.74
C ALA A 75 12.25 -8.37 -12.63
N THR A 76 11.97 -8.88 -11.42
CA THR A 76 10.84 -9.79 -11.16
C THR A 76 9.60 -9.06 -10.65
N LEU A 77 9.62 -7.73 -10.55
CA LEU A 77 8.47 -6.95 -10.11
C LEU A 77 7.47 -6.81 -11.26
N ASN A 78 6.23 -7.27 -11.06
CA ASN A 78 5.16 -7.13 -12.05
C ASN A 78 4.34 -5.85 -11.82
N TYR A 79 3.99 -5.58 -10.55
CA TYR A 79 3.14 -4.45 -10.19
C TYR A 79 3.61 -3.72 -8.94
N VAL A 80 3.44 -2.40 -8.96
CA VAL A 80 3.34 -1.57 -7.77
C VAL A 80 1.87 -1.22 -7.57
N VAL A 81 1.27 -1.78 -6.53
CA VAL A 81 -0.13 -1.51 -6.18
C VAL A 81 -0.18 -0.35 -5.19
N CYS A 82 -1.05 0.62 -5.47
CA CYS A 82 -1.36 1.80 -4.65
C CYS A 82 -2.79 1.69 -4.09
N ARG A 83 -3.07 2.35 -2.96
CA ARG A 83 -4.43 2.33 -2.37
C ARG A 83 -5.40 3.14 -3.20
N THR A 84 -4.94 4.27 -3.73
CA THR A 84 -5.75 5.20 -4.53
C THR A 84 -4.95 5.73 -5.71
N ILE A 85 -5.66 6.27 -6.70
CA ILE A 85 -5.04 6.91 -7.87
C ILE A 85 -4.15 8.11 -7.48
N HIS A 86 -4.42 8.76 -6.35
CA HIS A 86 -3.64 9.89 -5.86
C HIS A 86 -2.27 9.46 -5.35
N GLU A 87 -2.19 8.30 -4.69
CA GLU A 87 -0.91 7.70 -4.29
C GLU A 87 -0.10 7.25 -5.49
N GLU A 88 -0.76 6.66 -6.51
CA GLU A 88 -0.08 6.29 -7.75
C GLU A 88 0.54 7.53 -8.42
N ARG A 89 -0.24 8.61 -8.57
CA ARG A 89 0.24 9.87 -9.16
C ARG A 89 1.40 10.47 -8.38
N TYR A 90 1.30 10.49 -7.05
CA TYR A 90 2.38 11.01 -6.22
C TYR A 90 3.63 10.14 -6.31
N LEU A 91 3.49 8.82 -6.28
CA LEU A 91 4.61 7.90 -6.45
C LEU A 91 5.28 8.06 -7.83
N LYS A 92 4.50 8.16 -8.90
CA LYS A 92 5.02 8.44 -10.25
C LYS A 92 5.76 9.78 -10.31
N ARG A 93 5.28 10.82 -9.61
CA ARG A 93 6.00 12.10 -9.49
C ARG A 93 7.34 11.92 -8.79
N LEU A 94 7.38 11.20 -7.67
CA LEU A 94 8.63 10.94 -6.92
C LEU A 94 9.65 10.16 -7.73
N LEU A 95 9.18 9.18 -8.52
CA LEU A 95 10.04 8.38 -9.39
C LEU A 95 10.54 9.16 -10.62
N GLY A 96 9.87 10.25 -10.97
CA GLY A 96 10.13 11.00 -12.20
C GLY A 96 9.71 10.24 -13.47
N PRO A 97 9.97 10.82 -14.65
CA PRO A 97 9.72 10.14 -15.91
C PRO A 97 10.63 8.91 -16.03
N GLY A 98 10.07 7.75 -16.32
CA GLY A 98 10.85 6.53 -16.50
C GLY A 98 10.12 5.47 -17.32
N ALA A 99 10.86 4.73 -18.13
CA ALA A 99 10.40 3.47 -18.69
C ALA A 99 10.49 2.41 -17.58
N TRP A 100 9.43 2.30 -16.78
CA TRP A 100 9.37 1.31 -15.71
C TRP A 100 9.13 -0.08 -16.30
N ASN A 101 9.89 -1.07 -15.85
CA ASN A 101 9.72 -2.47 -16.25
C ASN A 101 8.56 -3.17 -15.51
N TYR A 102 7.73 -2.40 -14.80
CA TYR A 102 6.62 -2.87 -14.00
C TYR A 102 5.43 -1.93 -14.17
N ASN A 103 4.24 -2.45 -13.88
CA ASN A 103 3.00 -1.72 -14.01
C ASN A 103 2.58 -1.08 -12.68
N PHE A 104 1.74 -0.05 -12.77
CA PHE A 104 1.04 0.50 -11.60
C PHE A 104 -0.39 0.01 -11.60
N ALA A 105 -0.93 -0.26 -10.42
CA ALA A 105 -2.32 -0.62 -10.24
C ALA A 105 -2.91 0.08 -9.01
N VAL A 106 -4.19 0.38 -9.06
CA VAL A 106 -4.97 0.88 -7.91
C VAL A 106 -5.84 -0.25 -7.39
N GLU A 107 -5.87 -0.44 -6.07
CA GLU A 107 -6.75 -1.43 -5.43
C GLU A 107 -8.22 -1.09 -5.69
N LYS A 108 -8.98 -2.06 -6.23
CA LYS A 108 -10.43 -1.95 -6.45
C LYS A 108 -11.23 -2.66 -5.36
N GLY A 109 -11.26 -2.07 -4.16
CA GLY A 109 -12.09 -2.56 -3.06
C GLY A 109 -11.62 -3.88 -2.42
N GLY A 110 -10.41 -4.33 -2.72
CA GLY A 110 -9.81 -5.53 -2.12
C GLY A 110 -9.39 -5.37 -0.65
N SER A 111 -8.71 -6.39 -0.14
CA SER A 111 -8.13 -6.48 1.20
C SER A 111 -6.59 -6.44 1.19
N VAL A 112 -5.99 -5.97 0.10
CA VAL A 112 -4.53 -5.89 -0.06
C VAL A 112 -3.93 -4.96 0.99
N PHE A 113 -4.63 -3.89 1.33
CA PHE A 113 -4.20 -2.95 2.36
C PHE A 113 -5.08 -3.05 3.61
N PHE A 114 -4.44 -3.17 4.78
CA PHE A 114 -5.13 -3.20 6.08
C PHE A 114 -5.76 -1.86 6.51
N ARG A 115 -5.54 -0.77 5.76
CA ARG A 115 -6.13 0.58 6.02
C ARG A 115 -5.99 1.05 7.48
N ARG A 116 -4.80 0.82 8.06
CA ARG A 116 -4.44 1.18 9.45
C ARG A 116 -4.15 2.67 9.67
N GLY A 117 -3.92 3.43 8.60
CA GLY A 117 -3.69 4.87 8.66
C GLY A 117 -4.65 5.61 7.74
N MET A 118 -4.80 6.92 7.96
CA MET A 118 -5.56 7.77 7.07
C MET A 118 -4.90 7.86 5.69
N PHE A 119 -5.72 8.06 4.67
CA PHE A 119 -5.25 8.29 3.31
C PHE A 119 -6.27 9.10 2.52
N ILE A 120 -5.79 9.79 1.48
CA ILE A 120 -6.61 10.56 0.56
C ILE A 120 -7.39 9.60 -0.34
N SER A 121 -8.72 9.67 -0.29
CA SER A 121 -9.61 8.90 -1.16
C SER A 121 -10.04 9.65 -2.40
N GLU A 122 -10.21 10.97 -2.30
CA GLU A 122 -10.59 11.83 -3.41
C GLU A 122 -9.75 13.11 -3.35
N LEU A 123 -9.34 13.61 -4.50
CA LEU A 123 -8.57 14.85 -4.62
C LEU A 123 -8.71 15.42 -6.03
N TYR A 124 -9.32 16.60 -6.12
CA TYR A 124 -9.58 17.29 -7.37
C TYR A 124 -9.70 18.80 -7.19
N THR A 125 -9.73 19.51 -8.32
CA THR A 125 -10.12 20.92 -8.37
C THR A 125 -11.41 21.08 -9.18
N GLU A 126 -12.30 21.95 -8.71
CA GLU A 126 -13.56 22.32 -9.36
C GLU A 126 -13.82 23.81 -9.13
N ASN A 127 -14.11 24.58 -10.18
CA ASN A 127 -14.34 26.04 -10.10
C ASN A 127 -13.22 26.84 -9.41
N GLY A 128 -11.97 26.37 -9.54
CA GLY A 128 -10.83 26.95 -8.87
C GLY A 128 -10.77 26.60 -7.38
N GLU A 129 -11.61 25.73 -6.85
CA GLU A 129 -11.54 25.25 -5.47
C GLU A 129 -10.85 23.89 -5.41
N LEU A 130 -10.06 23.64 -4.36
CA LEU A 130 -9.51 22.33 -4.05
C LEU A 130 -10.51 21.53 -3.22
N HIS A 131 -10.83 20.33 -3.68
CA HIS A 131 -11.69 19.37 -3.00
C HIS A 131 -10.89 18.12 -2.70
N PHE A 132 -10.98 17.64 -1.47
CA PHE A 132 -10.40 16.36 -1.12
C PHE A 132 -11.14 15.70 0.05
N GLU A 133 -11.14 14.37 0.01
CA GLU A 133 -11.67 13.52 1.04
C GLU A 133 -10.60 12.59 1.60
N PHE A 134 -10.72 12.30 2.90
CA PHE A 134 -9.92 11.28 3.55
C PHE A 134 -10.78 10.11 4.00
N ARG A 135 -10.17 8.92 3.98
CA ARG A 135 -10.70 7.73 4.63
C ARG A 135 -10.10 7.61 6.03
N SER A 136 -10.97 7.44 7.02
CA SER A 136 -10.58 7.14 8.41
C SER A 136 -9.98 5.73 8.52
N PRO A 137 -9.01 5.50 9.44
CA PRO A 137 -8.47 4.17 9.70
C PRO A 137 -9.54 3.22 10.23
N VAL A 138 -9.42 1.93 9.90
CA VAL A 138 -10.37 0.90 10.37
C VAL A 138 -10.06 0.43 11.81
N SER A 139 -8.78 0.43 12.21
CA SER A 139 -8.34 -0.24 13.45
C SER A 139 -7.42 0.57 14.36
N ALA A 140 -7.07 1.81 13.98
CA ALA A 140 -6.18 2.67 14.75
C ALA A 140 -6.66 4.13 14.73
N SER A 141 -7.94 4.34 15.06
CA SER A 141 -8.52 5.69 15.08
C SER A 141 -8.03 6.50 16.29
N LYS A 142 -7.56 7.73 16.03
CA LYS A 142 -7.30 8.77 17.04
C LYS A 142 -8.50 9.72 17.13
N PRO A 143 -8.69 10.47 18.24
CA PRO A 143 -9.76 11.45 18.36
C PRO A 143 -9.70 12.57 17.33
N GLN A 144 -8.49 12.98 16.96
CA GLN A 144 -8.23 14.01 15.97
C GLN A 144 -6.94 13.70 15.20
N TYR A 145 -6.85 14.28 14.00
CA TYR A 145 -5.67 14.23 13.15
C TYR A 145 -5.31 15.62 12.66
N GLU A 146 -4.01 15.92 12.65
CA GLU A 146 -3.46 17.12 12.05
C GLU A 146 -3.38 16.94 10.54
N VAL A 147 -4.01 17.86 9.80
CA VAL A 147 -3.87 17.97 8.34
C VAL A 147 -3.29 19.32 7.99
N LYS A 148 -2.22 19.32 7.18
CA LYS A 148 -1.60 20.52 6.63
C LYS A 148 -1.74 20.53 5.13
N VAL A 149 -2.18 21.64 4.58
CA VAL A 149 -2.26 21.87 3.13
C VAL A 149 -1.41 23.08 2.80
N THR A 150 -0.51 22.94 1.84
CA THR A 150 0.37 24.02 1.38
C THR A 150 0.29 24.18 -0.13
N CYS A 151 0.24 25.43 -0.60
CA CYS A 151 0.26 25.79 -2.01
C CYS A 151 0.92 27.17 -2.18
N GLY A 152 2.16 27.21 -2.68
CA GLY A 152 2.96 28.43 -2.65
C GLY A 152 3.09 28.98 -1.23
N ASP A 153 2.71 30.24 -1.03
CA ASP A 153 2.72 30.91 0.28
C ASP A 153 1.46 30.64 1.13
N GLN A 154 0.47 29.93 0.58
CA GLN A 154 -0.74 29.59 1.31
C GLN A 154 -0.52 28.35 2.18
N HIS A 155 -0.87 28.47 3.46
CA HIS A 155 -0.79 27.39 4.43
C HIS A 155 -2.09 27.26 5.20
N PHE A 156 -2.65 26.06 5.20
CA PHE A 156 -3.87 25.73 5.93
C PHE A 156 -3.58 24.58 6.89
N ARG A 157 -4.09 24.68 8.12
CA ARG A 157 -3.97 23.64 9.14
C ARG A 157 -5.35 23.32 9.69
N TYR A 158 -5.64 22.03 9.81
CA TYR A 158 -6.90 21.51 10.32
C TYR A 158 -6.63 20.42 11.36
N GLU A 159 -7.51 20.35 12.35
CA GLU A 159 -7.61 19.22 13.28
C GLU A 159 -8.95 18.53 13.03
N ILE A 160 -8.92 17.27 12.58
CA ILE A 160 -10.12 16.59 12.07
C ILE A 160 -10.38 15.27 12.80
N ALA A 161 -11.63 15.03 13.21
CA ALA A 161 -12.02 13.88 14.03
C ALA A 161 -12.45 12.65 13.19
N PRO A 162 -12.08 11.39 13.52
CA PRO A 162 -12.18 10.16 12.71
C PRO A 162 -13.59 9.93 12.12
N SER A 163 -13.84 10.50 10.95
CA SER A 163 -15.11 10.39 10.22
C SER A 163 -14.82 10.47 8.72
N ARG A 164 -15.84 10.37 7.85
CA ARG A 164 -15.62 10.69 6.43
C ARG A 164 -15.45 12.19 6.33
N TRP A 165 -14.24 12.63 6.00
CA TRP A 165 -13.91 14.04 5.97
C TRP A 165 -14.03 14.62 4.58
N ARG A 166 -14.53 15.84 4.53
CA ARG A 166 -14.35 16.78 3.45
C ARG A 166 -13.76 18.04 4.05
N ILE A 167 -12.56 18.42 3.65
CA ILE A 167 -11.98 19.71 4.06
C ILE A 167 -12.61 20.81 3.18
N PRO A 168 -12.89 22.01 3.71
CA PRO A 168 -13.48 23.11 2.93
C PRO A 168 -12.75 23.35 1.61
N ALA A 169 -13.52 23.78 0.63
CA ALA A 169 -13.02 24.24 -0.66
C ALA A 169 -11.94 25.32 -0.45
N ILE A 170 -10.72 25.04 -0.91
CA ILE A 170 -9.62 26.00 -0.84
C ILE A 170 -9.49 26.67 -2.19
N VAL A 171 -9.68 27.98 -2.24
CA VAL A 171 -9.59 28.75 -3.49
C VAL A 171 -8.14 28.75 -4.01
N ASN A 172 -8.00 28.23 -5.22
CA ASN A 172 -6.81 28.10 -6.02
C ASN A 172 -6.83 29.10 -7.19
N PRO A 173 -5.99 30.14 -7.19
CA PRO A 173 -5.87 31.05 -8.32
C PRO A 173 -5.14 30.43 -9.53
N ASN A 174 -4.43 29.31 -9.38
CA ASN A 174 -3.61 28.70 -10.43
C ASN A 174 -3.84 27.17 -10.58
N PRO A 175 -4.47 26.69 -11.66
CA PRO A 175 -4.74 25.26 -11.86
C PRO A 175 -3.48 24.39 -11.95
N ASN A 176 -2.31 24.98 -12.21
CA ASN A 176 -1.03 24.28 -12.29
C ASN A 176 -0.23 24.33 -10.98
N ALA A 177 -0.81 24.86 -9.90
CA ALA A 177 -0.12 24.95 -8.63
C ALA A 177 0.19 23.56 -8.04
N ILE A 178 1.35 23.46 -7.40
CA ILE A 178 1.76 22.25 -6.68
C ILE A 178 1.17 22.32 -5.27
N TRP A 179 0.29 21.37 -4.97
CA TRP A 179 -0.30 21.20 -3.66
C TRP A 179 0.48 20.16 -2.87
N LYS A 180 0.82 20.46 -1.62
CA LYS A 180 1.34 19.50 -0.65
C LYS A 180 0.29 19.27 0.43
N ILE A 181 -0.10 18.02 0.63
CA ILE A 181 -1.06 17.60 1.66
C ILE A 181 -0.34 16.64 2.60
N GLU A 182 -0.33 16.98 3.89
CA GLU A 182 0.31 16.19 4.95
C GLU A 182 -0.74 15.80 5.99
N ILE A 183 -0.65 14.56 6.47
CA ILE A 183 -1.49 14.01 7.53
C ILE A 183 -0.54 13.53 8.62
N GLU A 184 -0.67 14.04 9.85
CA GLU A 184 0.20 13.67 10.98
C GLU A 184 1.70 13.84 10.65
N GLY A 185 2.05 14.92 9.94
CA GLY A 185 3.42 15.19 9.50
C GLY A 185 3.94 14.28 8.38
N CYS A 186 3.11 13.39 7.83
CA CYS A 186 3.46 12.51 6.72
C CYS A 186 2.89 13.05 5.41
N THR A 187 3.71 13.20 4.38
CA THR A 187 3.24 13.67 3.06
C THR A 187 2.35 12.60 2.42
N ALA A 188 1.06 12.91 2.29
CA ALA A 188 0.07 12.05 1.68
C ALA A 188 -0.04 12.29 0.17
N TYR A 189 0.22 13.53 -0.27
CA TYR A 189 0.25 13.90 -1.68
C TYR A 189 1.12 15.13 -1.90
N GLU A 190 1.85 15.15 -3.00
CA GLU A 190 2.45 16.37 -3.54
C GLU A 190 2.32 16.36 -5.07
N GLY A 191 1.78 17.43 -5.66
CA GLY A 191 1.67 17.53 -7.11
C GLY A 191 0.57 18.45 -7.61
N VAL A 192 0.39 18.48 -8.93
CA VAL A 192 -0.73 19.16 -9.59
C VAL A 192 -1.99 18.32 -9.42
N VAL A 193 -3.03 18.94 -8.86
CA VAL A 193 -4.32 18.30 -8.64
C VAL A 193 -5.16 18.37 -9.93
N PRO A 194 -5.78 17.26 -10.38
CA PRO A 194 -6.56 17.24 -11.62
C PRO A 194 -7.79 18.18 -11.57
N ALA A 195 -8.12 18.76 -12.72
CA ALA A 195 -9.37 19.49 -12.94
C ALA A 195 -10.46 18.52 -13.43
N ALA A 196 -11.15 17.86 -12.51
CA ALA A 196 -12.33 17.01 -12.77
C ALA A 196 -12.89 16.54 -11.43
N GLY A 197 -14.21 16.39 -11.28
CA GLY A 197 -14.84 15.83 -10.08
C GLY A 197 -14.29 14.45 -9.66
N PRO A 198 -14.83 13.85 -8.59
CA PRO A 198 -14.28 12.65 -7.96
C PRO A 198 -13.87 11.58 -8.98
N VAL A 199 -12.58 11.23 -9.01
CA VAL A 199 -12.08 10.12 -9.83
C VAL A 199 -12.47 8.84 -9.11
N VAL A 200 -13.65 8.31 -9.41
CA VAL A 200 -14.09 7.01 -8.91
C VAL A 200 -13.21 5.94 -9.56
N ALA A 201 -12.39 5.27 -8.76
CA ALA A 201 -11.53 4.17 -9.18
C ALA A 201 -12.30 2.83 -9.26
#